data_AF-A0A946ETG5-F1
#
_entry.id   AF-A0A946ETG5-F1
#
_cell.length_a   1.000
_cell.length_b   1.000
_cell.length_c   1.000
_cell.angle_alpha   90.00
_cell.angle_beta   90.00
_cell.angle_gamma   90.00
#
_symmetry.space_group_name_H-M   'P 1'
#
loop_
_entity.id
_entity.type
_entity.pdbx_description
1 polymer ?
#
loop_
_entity_poly.entity_id
_entity_poly.type
_entity_poly.pdbx_seq_one_letter_code
_entity_poly.pdbx_strand_id
1 'polypeptide(L)' 'EKIQVRAMEVVTHAHAGQWYRPSAWRANLTGVLSGPAPFFWNVARK' A
#
# COMPACT_ATOMS: atom_id res chain seq x y z
N GLU A 1 15.71 2.76 15.04
CA GLU A 1 16.83 2.09 14.35
C GLU A 1 17.23 0.75 14.97
N LYS A 2 17.55 0.68 16.27
CA LYS A 2 18.01 -0.56 16.96
C LYS A 2 17.14 -1.82 16.72
N ILE A 3 15.83 -1.66 16.57
CA ILE A 3 14.89 -2.78 16.34
C ILE A 3 15.10 -3.41 14.96
N GLN A 4 15.33 -2.60 13.91
CA GLN A 4 15.56 -3.14 12.57
C GLN A 4 16.90 -3.87 12.49
N VAL A 5 17.93 -3.36 13.18
CA VAL A 5 19.22 -4.04 13.30
C VAL A 5 19.05 -5.42 13.96
N ARG A 6 18.34 -5.48 15.10
CA ARG A 6 18.05 -6.76 15.76
C ARG A 6 17.24 -7.72 14.89
N ALA A 7 16.30 -7.22 14.10
CA ALA A 7 15.53 -8.04 13.17
C ALA A 7 16.41 -8.68 12.08
N MET A 8 17.43 -7.93 11.60
CA MET A 8 18.42 -8.43 10.63
C MET A 8 19.45 -9.40 11.22
N GLU A 9 19.64 -9.42 12.55
CA GLU A 9 20.53 -10.39 13.21
C GLU A 9 19.85 -11.74 13.44
N VAL A 10 18.56 -11.75 13.80
CA VAL A 10 17.81 -12.98 14.10
C VAL A 10 17.22 -13.60 12.83
N VAL A 11 16.91 -12.77 11.81
CA VAL A 11 16.39 -13.16 10.48
C VAL A 11 15.26 -14.18 10.55
N THR A 12 14.16 -13.83 11.22
CA THR A 12 12.98 -14.73 11.34
C THR A 12 12.19 -14.86 10.04
N HIS A 13 12.22 -13.84 9.18
CA HIS A 13 11.47 -13.76 7.92
C HIS A 13 12.32 -13.07 6.85
N ALA A 14 12.16 -13.50 5.59
CA ALA A 14 12.79 -12.87 4.43
C ALA A 14 11.80 -11.96 3.70
N HIS A 15 12.27 -10.80 3.25
CA HIS A 15 11.45 -9.88 2.47
C HIS A 15 11.46 -10.29 0.99
N ALA A 16 10.31 -10.77 0.48
CA ALA A 16 10.16 -11.20 -0.92
C ALA A 16 9.95 -10.03 -1.92
N GLY A 17 10.14 -8.78 -1.48
CA GLY A 17 9.91 -7.57 -2.28
C GLY A 17 8.58 -6.88 -1.98
N GLN A 18 8.29 -5.82 -2.73
CA GLN A 18 7.03 -5.08 -2.69
C GLN A 18 6.26 -5.34 -3.99
N TRP A 19 4.93 -5.44 -3.90
CA TRP A 19 4.06 -5.64 -5.05
C TRP A 19 3.07 -4.48 -5.18
N TYR A 20 2.78 -4.10 -6.43
CA TYR A 20 1.70 -3.18 -6.72
C TYR A 20 0.38 -3.93 -6.74
N ARG A 21 -0.55 -3.54 -5.88
CA ARG A 21 -1.87 -4.13 -5.83
C ARG A 21 -2.72 -3.57 -6.98
N PRO A 22 -3.14 -4.39 -7.97
CA PRO A 22 -4.08 -3.92 -8.98
C PRO A 22 -5.41 -3.59 -8.29
N SER A 23 -5.92 -2.39 -8.52
CA SER A 23 -7.21 -1.95 -7.98
C SER A 23 -8.14 -1.55 -9.12
N ALA A 24 -9.34 -2.11 -9.14
CA ALA A 24 -10.38 -1.76 -10.10
C ALA A 24 -11.42 -0.83 -9.43
N TRP A 25 -11.80 0.23 -10.13
CA TRP A 25 -12.77 1.22 -9.66
C TRP A 25 -13.90 1.36 -10.68
N ARG A 26 -15.11 1.73 -10.22
CA ARG A 26 -16.22 1.99 -11.14
C ARG A 26 -15.92 3.23 -11.98
N ALA A 27 -16.26 3.19 -13.27
CA ALA A 27 -16.01 4.27 -14.22
C ALA A 27 -16.72 5.60 -13.88
N ASN A 28 -17.76 5.57 -13.04
CA ASN A 28 -18.50 6.76 -12.61
C ASN A 28 -17.95 7.40 -11.32
N LEU A 29 -16.83 6.92 -10.80
CA LEU A 29 -16.17 7.50 -9.63
C LEU A 29 -15.13 8.53 -10.06
N THR A 30 -15.10 9.65 -9.35
CA THR A 30 -14.10 10.72 -9.47
C THR A 30 -13.29 10.81 -8.19
N GLY A 31 -12.08 11.40 -8.28
CA GLY A 31 -11.23 11.64 -7.10
C GLY A 31 -10.54 10.41 -6.51
N VAL A 32 -10.47 9.31 -7.25
CA VAL A 32 -9.67 8.13 -6.88
C VAL A 32 -8.18 8.47 -7.02
N LEU A 33 -7.46 8.48 -5.89
CA LEU A 33 -6.03 8.73 -5.84
C LEU A 33 -5.25 7.42 -5.93
N SER A 34 -4.21 7.39 -6.76
CA SER A 34 -3.23 6.29 -6.79
C SER A 34 -2.27 6.45 -5.62
N GLY A 35 -2.14 5.43 -4.78
CA GLY A 35 -1.30 5.48 -3.60
C GLY A 35 -1.05 4.11 -2.96
N PRO A 36 -0.19 4.06 -1.93
CA PRO A 36 0.12 2.81 -1.22
C PRO A 36 -1.12 2.21 -0.51
N ALA A 37 -2.10 3.05 -0.22
CA ALA A 37 -3.37 2.69 0.38
C ALA A 37 -4.53 3.38 -0.36
N PRO A 38 -5.74 2.82 -0.31
CA PRO A 38 -6.93 3.50 -0.81
C PRO A 38 -7.25 4.70 0.08
N PHE A 39 -7.37 5.87 -0.54
CA PHE A 39 -7.78 7.11 0.11
C PHE A 39 -9.20 7.47 -0.31
N PHE A 40 -10.10 7.66 0.66
CA PHE A 40 -11.54 7.87 0.39
C PHE A 40 -12.01 9.32 0.57
N TRP A 41 -11.16 10.21 1.07
CA TRP A 41 -11.55 11.58 1.42
C TRP A 41 -11.96 12.45 0.21
N ASN A 42 -11.55 12.09 -1.01
CA ASN A 42 -11.87 12.82 -2.25
C ASN A 42 -12.77 12.02 -3.21
N VAL A 43 -13.19 10.80 -2.83
CA VAL A 43 -13.92 9.92 -3.76
C VAL A 43 -15.38 10.34 -3.80
N ALA A 44 -15.85 10.73 -4.98
CA ALA A 44 -17.24 11.09 -5.21
C ALA A 44 -17.79 10.35 -6.43
N ARG A 45 -19.11 10.25 -6.50
CA ARG A 45 -19.79 9.81 -7.71
C ARG A 45 -20.02 11.03 -8.59
N LYS A 46 -19.75 10.89 -9.89
CA LYS A 46 -20.15 11.90 -10.87
C LYS A 46 -21.67 12.02 -10.95
#